data_AF-A0A6H9H7G5-F1
#
_entry.id   AF-A0A6H9H7G5-F1
#
_cell.length_a   1.000
_cell.length_b   1.000
_cell.length_c   1.000
_cell.angle_alpha   90.00
_cell.angle_beta   90.00
_cell.angle_gamma   90.00
#
_symmetry.space_group_name_H-M   'P 1'
#
loop_
_entity.id
_entity.type
_entity.pdbx_description
1 polymer ?
#
loop_
_entity_poly.entity_id
_entity_poly.type
_entity_poly.pdbx_seq_one_letter_code
_entity_poly.pdbx_strand_id
1 'polypeptide(L)'
;MHVRGQSDPIANIEGYLFQVASSVLTDRARRDSVRHRGAHLELTETFHPVEELTPERVLRGREDVDRLVAALEEMPEATRDAFVLHRFEEMSYDAIAGHLGISTSAVGRHLMKAVRFLAARDLP
;
A
#
# COMPACT_ATOMS: atom_id res chain seq x y z
N MET A 1 27.39 -7.40 22.19
CA MET A 1 28.74 -7.12 21.68
C MET A 1 29.28 -8.42 21.08
N HIS A 2 28.89 -8.74 19.83
CA HIS A 2 29.28 -10.00 19.18
C HIS A 2 30.61 -9.79 18.45
N VAL A 3 31.64 -10.46 18.97
CA VAL A 3 32.99 -10.51 18.42
C VAL A 3 32.92 -11.04 16.99
N ARG A 4 33.36 -10.23 16.04
CA ARG A 4 33.58 -10.64 14.64
C ARG A 4 34.56 -11.80 14.63
N GLY A 5 34.14 -12.91 14.03
CA GLY A 5 34.96 -14.10 13.83
C GLY A 5 36.26 -13.76 13.10
N GLN A 6 37.34 -14.20 13.74
CA GLN A 6 38.66 -14.50 13.21
C GLN A 6 38.58 -14.92 11.73
N SER A 7 39.17 -14.14 10.83
CA SER A 7 39.35 -14.52 9.43
C SER A 7 40.57 -15.44 9.34
N ASP A 8 40.34 -16.76 9.33
CA ASP A 8 41.38 -17.73 9.02
C ASP A 8 42.06 -17.38 7.67
N PRO A 9 43.38 -17.57 7.53
CA PRO A 9 44.06 -17.32 6.27
C PRO A 9 43.43 -18.19 5.18
N ILE A 10 42.98 -17.57 4.10
CA ILE A 10 42.40 -18.27 2.95
C ILE A 10 43.50 -19.17 2.35
N ALA A 11 43.43 -20.47 2.65
CA ALA A 11 44.47 -21.43 2.29
C ALA A 11 44.66 -21.60 0.77
N ASN A 12 43.62 -21.27 -0.02
CA ASN A 12 43.67 -21.28 -1.49
C ASN A 12 42.95 -20.06 -2.05
N ILE A 13 43.70 -18.97 -2.25
CA ILE A 13 43.19 -17.69 -2.74
C ILE A 13 42.62 -17.83 -4.17
N GLU A 14 43.22 -18.65 -5.02
CA GLU A 14 42.79 -18.85 -6.41
C GLU A 14 41.45 -19.59 -6.49
N GLY A 15 41.29 -20.67 -5.70
CA GLY A 15 40.03 -21.38 -5.58
C GLY A 15 38.92 -20.50 -4.98
N TYR A 16 39.27 -19.68 -3.99
CA TYR A 16 38.35 -18.71 -3.40
C TYR A 16 37.92 -17.64 -4.42
N LEU A 17 38.85 -17.13 -5.22
CA LEU A 17 38.56 -16.15 -6.28
C LEU A 17 37.61 -16.73 -7.33
N PHE A 18 37.85 -17.97 -7.78
CA PHE A 18 36.96 -18.66 -8.72
C PHE A 18 35.57 -18.92 -8.14
N GLN A 19 35.49 -19.29 -6.86
CA GLN A 19 34.21 -19.50 -6.18
C GLN A 19 33.42 -18.19 -6.02
N VAL A 20 34.11 -17.10 -5.68
CA VAL A 20 33.51 -15.76 -5.60
C VAL A 20 33.02 -15.31 -6.97
N ALA A 21 33.84 -15.45 -8.03
CA ALA A 21 33.45 -15.11 -9.40
C ALA A 21 32.22 -15.90 -9.86
N SER A 22 32.21 -17.22 -9.61
CA SER A 22 31.09 -18.09 -9.99
C SER A 22 29.80 -17.73 -9.25
N SER A 23 29.91 -17.41 -7.96
CA SER A 23 28.77 -16.96 -7.13
C SER A 23 28.22 -15.62 -7.62
N VAL A 24 29.09 -14.67 -7.97
CA VAL A 24 28.69 -13.36 -8.50
C VAL A 24 27.99 -13.49 -9.86
N LEU A 25 28.51 -14.33 -10.76
CA LEU A 25 27.88 -14.59 -12.06
C LEU A 25 26.52 -15.26 -11.93
N THR A 26 26.40 -16.21 -11.00
CA THR A 26 25.14 -16.92 -10.72
C THR A 26 24.10 -15.97 -10.13
N ASP A 27 24.48 -15.13 -9.16
CA ASP A 27 23.57 -14.15 -8.58
C ASP A 27 23.18 -13.06 -9.59
N ARG A 28 24.08 -12.68 -10.51
CA ARG A 28 23.74 -11.79 -11.62
C ARG A 28 22.71 -12.41 -12.56
N ALA A 29 22.92 -13.66 -12.99
CA ALA A 29 21.99 -14.36 -13.87
C ALA A 29 20.60 -14.52 -13.21
N ARG A 30 20.57 -14.88 -11.92
CA ARG A 30 19.33 -14.96 -11.13
C ARG A 30 18.65 -13.59 -10.99
N ARG A 31 19.41 -12.52 -10.73
CA ARG A 31 18.86 -11.15 -10.66
C ARG A 31 18.28 -10.71 -11.99
N ASP A 32 18.97 -10.99 -13.10
CA ASP A 32 18.52 -10.62 -14.45
C ASP A 32 17.28 -11.43 -14.86
N SER A 33 17.14 -12.70 -14.44
CA SER A 33 15.94 -13.51 -14.69
C SER A 33 14.75 -13.07 -13.84
N VAL A 34 14.94 -12.82 -12.54
CA VAL A 34 13.87 -12.39 -11.63
C VAL A 34 13.34 -11.02 -12.04
N ARG A 35 14.24 -10.11 -12.43
CA ARG A 35 13.87 -8.76 -12.85
C ARG A 35 13.42 -8.68 -14.31
N HIS A 36 13.32 -9.81 -15.04
CA HIS A 36 12.88 -9.84 -16.44
C HIS A 36 13.53 -8.73 -17.28
N ARG A 37 14.83 -8.48 -17.08
CA ARG A 37 15.47 -7.23 -17.53
C ARG A 37 15.41 -7.03 -19.05
N GLY A 38 15.37 -8.13 -19.80
CA GLY A 38 15.20 -8.16 -21.27
C GLY A 38 13.74 -8.13 -21.77
N ALA A 39 12.75 -8.16 -20.88
CA ALA A 39 11.34 -7.99 -21.20
C ALA A 39 10.79 -6.61 -20.78
N HIS A 40 11.65 -5.73 -20.26
CA HIS A 40 11.27 -4.33 -20.06
C HIS A 40 11.11 -3.67 -21.42
N LEU A 41 9.87 -3.36 -21.78
CA LEU A 41 9.57 -2.41 -22.83
C LEU A 41 9.92 -1.00 -22.30
N GLU A 42 10.54 -0.18 -23.13
CA GLU A 42 10.68 1.24 -22.81
C GLU A 42 9.27 1.84 -22.66
N LEU A 43 8.99 2.42 -21.49
CA LEU A 43 7.78 3.21 -21.24
C LEU A 43 7.87 4.49 -22.08
N THR A 44 7.52 4.39 -23.36
CA THR A 44 7.34 5.55 -24.23
C THR A 44 5.98 6.17 -23.91
N GLU A 45 5.87 7.50 -23.90
CA GLU A 45 4.59 8.21 -23.64
C GLU A 45 3.40 7.67 -24.45
N THR A 46 3.65 7.15 -25.65
CA THR A 46 2.66 6.51 -26.53
C THR A 46 1.95 5.29 -25.92
N PHE A 47 2.55 4.62 -24.94
CA PHE A 47 1.97 3.47 -24.26
C PHE A 47 1.31 3.82 -22.92
N HIS A 48 1.33 5.10 -22.51
CA HIS A 48 0.52 5.54 -21.40
C HIS A 48 -0.92 5.73 -21.90
N PRO A 49 -1.90 4.97 -21.37
CA PRO A 49 -3.28 5.36 -21.56
C PRO A 49 -3.45 6.74 -20.95
N VAL A 50 -3.56 7.76 -21.81
CA VAL A 50 -3.94 9.09 -21.37
C VAL A 50 -5.39 8.96 -20.94
N GLU A 51 -5.63 8.92 -19.63
CA GLU A 51 -6.97 9.20 -19.14
C GLU A 51 -7.30 10.65 -19.51
N GLU A 52 -8.05 10.84 -20.59
CA GLU A 52 -8.52 12.16 -20.98
C GLU A 52 -9.36 12.76 -19.84
N LEU A 53 -8.98 13.95 -19.39
CA LEU A 53 -9.72 14.75 -18.41
C LEU A 53 -10.86 15.49 -19.13
N THR A 54 -11.86 14.76 -19.61
CA THR A 54 -13.02 15.40 -20.27
C THR A 54 -13.87 16.16 -19.24
N PRO A 55 -14.59 17.22 -19.65
CA PRO A 55 -15.51 17.94 -18.77
C PRO A 55 -16.53 17.04 -18.07
N GLU A 56 -17.05 16.03 -18.77
CA GLU A 56 -18.01 15.05 -18.24
C GLU A 56 -17.37 14.20 -17.14
N ARG A 57 -16.11 13.78 -17.32
CA ARG A 57 -15.39 13.02 -16.30
C ARG A 57 -15.10 13.85 -15.06
N VAL A 58 -14.70 15.12 -15.24
CA VAL A 58 -14.48 16.03 -14.11
C VAL A 58 -15.79 16.29 -13.36
N LEU A 59 -16.89 16.53 -14.06
CA LEU A 59 -18.20 16.71 -13.45
C LEU A 59 -18.62 15.46 -12.67
N ARG A 60 -18.53 14.28 -13.28
CA ARG A 60 -18.87 13.00 -12.64
C ARG A 60 -18.05 12.79 -11.37
N GLY A 61 -16.74 13.03 -11.42
CA GLY A 61 -15.88 12.90 -10.24
C GLY A 61 -16.27 13.87 -9.11
N ARG A 62 -16.73 15.08 -9.42
CA ARG A 62 -17.26 16.02 -8.41
C ARG A 62 -18.56 15.50 -7.81
N GLU A 63 -19.50 15.05 -8.64
CA GLU A 63 -20.77 14.47 -8.19
C GLU A 63 -20.55 13.22 -7.33
N ASP A 64 -19.55 12.42 -7.65
CA ASP A 64 -19.16 11.22 -6.89
C ASP A 64 -18.68 11.60 -5.47
N VAL A 65 -17.83 12.63 -5.37
CA VAL A 65 -17.37 13.17 -4.08
C VAL A 65 -18.52 13.77 -3.29
N ASP A 66 -19.38 14.58 -3.92
CA ASP A 66 -20.52 15.21 -3.25
C ASP A 66 -21.50 14.16 -2.70
N ARG A 67 -21.74 13.07 -3.44
CA ARG A 67 -22.55 11.94 -2.98
C ARG A 67 -21.94 11.23 -1.78
N LEU A 68 -20.62 11.05 -1.76
CA LEU A 68 -19.91 10.46 -0.62
C LEU A 68 -20.01 11.36 0.62
N VAL A 69 -19.78 12.67 0.47
CA VAL A 69 -19.87 13.64 1.58
C VAL A 69 -21.27 13.64 2.18
N ALA A 70 -22.31 13.74 1.35
CA ALA A 70 -23.69 13.67 1.82
C ALA A 70 -24.00 12.36 2.55
N ALA A 71 -23.48 11.22 2.05
CA ALA A 71 -23.65 9.94 2.72
C ALA A 71 -22.96 9.90 4.10
N LEU A 72 -21.78 10.50 4.25
CA LEU A 72 -21.09 10.59 5.53
C LEU A 72 -21.87 11.49 6.51
N GLU A 73 -22.46 12.58 6.05
CA GLU A 73 -23.26 13.51 6.87
C GLU A 73 -24.56 12.88 7.40
N GLU A 74 -25.16 11.95 6.66
CA GLU A 74 -26.34 11.20 7.11
C GLU A 74 -26.05 10.15 8.19
N MET A 75 -24.77 9.78 8.40
CA MET A 75 -24.41 8.80 9.42
C MET A 75 -24.54 9.37 10.84
N PRO A 76 -24.87 8.54 11.84
CA PRO A 76 -24.72 8.93 13.24
C PRO A 76 -23.27 9.34 13.54
N GLU A 77 -23.10 10.46 14.25
CA GLU A 77 -21.81 11.11 14.54
C GLU A 77 -20.71 10.14 14.96
N ALA A 78 -20.92 9.34 16.00
CA ALA A 78 -19.91 8.37 16.47
C ALA A 78 -19.48 7.34 15.41
N THR A 79 -20.36 7.00 14.46
CA THR A 79 -20.05 6.09 13.35
C THR A 79 -19.25 6.78 12.26
N ARG A 80 -19.64 8.01 11.92
CA ARG A 80 -18.92 8.88 10.98
C ARG A 80 -17.50 9.15 11.49
N ASP A 81 -17.36 9.57 12.73
CA ASP A 81 -16.07 9.99 13.30
C ASP A 81 -15.09 8.82 13.37
N ALA A 82 -15.55 7.65 13.84
CA ALA A 82 -14.74 6.44 13.84
C ALA A 82 -14.29 6.04 12.41
N PHE A 83 -15.19 6.17 11.41
CA PHE A 83 -14.85 5.89 10.02
C PHE A 83 -13.86 6.89 9.44
N VAL A 84 -14.04 8.19 9.71
CA VAL A 84 -13.16 9.24 9.20
C VAL A 84 -11.74 9.09 9.76
N LEU A 85 -11.61 8.92 11.08
CA LEU A 85 -10.33 8.70 11.74
C LEU A 85 -9.61 7.45 11.22
N HIS A 86 -10.36 6.39 10.91
CA HIS A 86 -9.75 5.19 10.36
C HIS A 86 -9.34 5.34 8.88
N ARG A 87 -10.23 5.91 8.05
CA ARG A 87 -10.10 5.87 6.59
C ARG A 87 -9.23 6.99 6.03
N PHE A 88 -9.27 8.17 6.64
CA PHE A 88 -8.58 9.37 6.17
C PHE A 88 -7.39 9.75 7.05
N GLU A 89 -7.47 9.51 8.36
CA GLU A 89 -6.35 9.76 9.29
C GLU A 89 -5.52 8.49 9.58
N GLU A 90 -5.86 7.36 8.95
CA GLU A 90 -5.15 6.06 9.03
C GLU A 90 -4.92 5.55 10.47
N MET A 91 -5.76 5.97 11.42
CA MET A 91 -5.61 5.58 12.82
C MET A 91 -5.94 4.10 13.04
N SER A 92 -5.20 3.46 13.94
CA SER A 92 -5.50 2.10 14.40
C SER A 92 -6.75 2.08 15.29
N TYR A 93 -7.37 0.91 15.45
CA TYR A 93 -8.58 0.79 16.25
C TYR A 93 -8.34 1.18 17.72
N ASP A 94 -7.17 0.86 18.26
CA ASP A 94 -6.79 1.22 19.64
C ASP A 94 -6.57 2.73 19.80
N ALA A 95 -5.98 3.38 18.78
CA ALA A 95 -5.82 4.83 18.80
C ALA A 95 -7.17 5.55 18.72
N ILE A 96 -8.10 5.06 17.88
CA ILE A 96 -9.47 5.60 17.76
C ILE A 96 -10.24 5.36 19.06
N ALA A 97 -10.11 4.18 19.67
CA ALA A 97 -10.73 3.85 20.94
C ALA A 97 -10.29 4.83 22.04
N GLY A 98 -8.99 5.11 22.12
CA GLY A 98 -8.44 6.12 23.03
C GLY A 98 -8.93 7.54 22.71
N HIS A 99 -9.00 7.91 21.44
CA HIS A 99 -9.44 9.24 21.01
C HIS A 99 -10.92 9.50 21.32
N LEU A 100 -11.79 8.50 21.10
CA LEU A 100 -13.24 8.61 21.29
C LEU A 100 -13.72 8.19 22.69
N GLY A 101 -12.83 7.66 23.53
CA GLY A 101 -13.18 7.18 24.88
C GLY A 101 -14.09 5.94 24.88
N ILE A 102 -14.00 5.10 23.85
CA ILE A 102 -14.81 3.86 23.69
C ILE A 102 -13.89 2.63 23.62
N SER A 103 -14.47 1.43 23.68
CA SER A 103 -13.68 0.20 23.53
C SER A 103 -13.29 -0.06 22.08
N THR A 104 -12.16 -0.74 21.84
CA THR A 104 -11.71 -1.20 20.51
C THR A 104 -12.80 -2.03 19.80
N SER A 105 -13.58 -2.81 20.54
CA SER A 105 -14.71 -3.56 19.96
C SER A 105 -15.87 -2.65 19.52
N ALA A 106 -16.10 -1.54 20.23
CA ALA A 106 -17.09 -0.54 19.82
C ALA A 106 -16.66 0.16 18.53
N VAL A 107 -15.38 0.53 18.40
CA VAL A 107 -14.81 1.06 17.14
C VAL A 107 -15.10 0.12 15.98
N GLY A 108 -14.78 -1.18 16.12
CA GLY A 108 -15.07 -2.18 15.09
C GLY A 108 -16.55 -2.25 14.72
N ARG A 109 -17.47 -2.17 15.70
CA ARG A 109 -18.92 -2.11 15.42
C ARG A 109 -19.32 -0.85 14.65
N HIS A 110 -18.74 0.30 14.98
CA HIS A 110 -18.98 1.55 14.24
C HIS A 110 -18.48 1.44 12.80
N LEU A 111 -17.25 0.96 12.59
CA LEU A 111 -16.69 0.78 11.25
C LEU A 111 -17.52 -0.18 10.40
N MET A 112 -17.98 -1.30 10.96
CA MET A 112 -18.89 -2.21 10.26
C MET A 112 -20.22 -1.56 9.87
N LYS A 113 -20.78 -0.71 10.74
CA LYS A 113 -21.99 0.06 10.42
C LYS A 113 -21.73 1.06 9.29
N ALA A 114 -20.61 1.77 9.32
CA ALA A 114 -20.23 2.73 8.29
C ALA A 114 -20.08 2.05 6.93
N VAL A 115 -19.31 0.95 6.85
CA VAL A 115 -19.12 0.20 5.60
C VAL A 115 -20.45 -0.33 5.07
N ARG A 116 -21.30 -0.89 5.93
CA ARG A 116 -22.63 -1.36 5.52
C ARG A 116 -23.53 -0.22 5.02
N PHE A 117 -23.47 0.93 5.67
CA PHE A 117 -24.24 2.11 5.28
C PHE A 117 -23.81 2.63 3.91
N LEU A 118 -22.50 2.71 3.65
CA LEU A 118 -21.97 3.15 2.35
C LEU A 118 -22.23 2.13 1.24
N ALA A 119 -22.04 0.84 1.51
CA ALA A 119 -22.26 -0.23 0.54
C ALA A 119 -23.71 -0.32 0.05
N ALA A 120 -24.68 0.07 0.88
CA ALA A 120 -26.09 0.07 0.49
C ALA A 120 -26.48 1.21 -0.48
N ARG A 121 -25.60 2.19 -0.69
CA ARG A 121 -25.91 3.43 -1.42
C ARG A 121 -25.33 3.46 -2.84
N ASP A 122 -24.75 2.35 -3.30
CA ASP A 122 -24.13 2.19 -4.62
C ASP A 122 -23.27 3.41 -4.99
N LEU A 123 -22.44 3.80 -4.02
CA LEU A 123 -21.44 4.85 -4.20
C LEU A 123 -20.35 4.31 -5.15
N PRO A 124 -19.83 5.15 -6.06
CA PRO A 124 -18.84 4.77 -7.06
C PRO A 124 -17.53 4.22 -6.48
#